data_AF-A0A7C3YKR4-F1
#
_entry.id   AF-A0A7C3YKR4-F1
#
_cell.length_a   1.000
_cell.length_b   1.000
_cell.length_c   1.000
_cell.angle_alpha   90.00
_cell.angle_beta   90.00
_cell.angle_gamma   90.00
#
_symmetry.space_group_name_H-M   'P 1'
#
loop_
_entity.id
_entity.type
_entity.pdbx_description
1 polymer ?
#
loop_
_entity_poly.entity_id
_entity_poly.type
_entity_poly.pdbx_seq_one_letter_code
_entity_poly.pdbx_strand_id
1 'polypeptide(L)'
;MPISDLDRRLFENQQKQKEQKKGKGKLQISFGPRQARANFIEKDTLYFHTDQLGSTRLITRADGSVYQYINYLSFGKIIEGKVIGPELPFFAQFKNTYTGQEYDRSTGLYFYQSRFYDADIGRFISAD
;
A
#
# COMPACT_ATOMS: atom_id res chain seq x y z
N MET A 1 -39.40 -0.68 -31.87
CA MET A 1 -39.91 -1.03 -30.52
C MET A 1 -39.35 -0.01 -29.54
N PRO A 2 -40.17 0.62 -28.67
CA PRO A 2 -39.66 1.55 -27.67
C PRO A 2 -38.91 0.76 -26.58
N ILE A 3 -37.73 1.25 -26.22
CA ILE A 3 -36.90 0.70 -25.13
C ILE A 3 -37.70 0.82 -23.81
N SER A 4 -37.69 -0.24 -23.02
CA SER A 4 -38.41 -0.31 -21.75
C SER A 4 -37.85 0.72 -20.74
N ASP A 5 -38.71 1.29 -19.89
CA ASP A 5 -38.27 2.24 -18.85
C ASP A 5 -37.25 1.63 -17.86
N LEU A 6 -37.26 0.29 -17.74
CA LEU A 6 -36.29 -0.46 -16.94
C LEU A 6 -34.89 -0.46 -17.57
N ASP A 7 -34.80 -0.62 -18.89
CA ASP A 7 -33.52 -0.58 -19.60
C ASP A 7 -32.88 0.81 -19.57
N ARG A 8 -33.71 1.86 -19.64
CA ARG A 8 -33.24 3.25 -19.52
C ARG A 8 -32.62 3.53 -18.14
N ARG A 9 -33.27 3.04 -17.07
CA ARG A 9 -32.77 3.16 -15.69
C ARG A 9 -31.50 2.34 -15.46
N LEU A 10 -31.40 1.15 -16.05
CA LEU A 10 -30.18 0.33 -15.99
C LEU A 10 -28.99 1.02 -16.66
N PHE A 11 -29.21 1.63 -17.82
CA PHE A 11 -28.18 2.40 -18.52
C PHE A 11 -27.72 3.63 -17.72
N GLU A 12 -28.65 4.40 -17.16
CA GLU A 12 -28.34 5.56 -16.31
C GLU A 12 -27.56 5.19 -15.05
N ASN A 13 -27.91 4.06 -14.41
CA ASN A 13 -27.17 3.54 -13.26
C ASN A 13 -25.75 3.08 -13.64
N GLN A 14 -25.56 2.48 -14.81
CA GLN A 14 -24.24 2.13 -15.32
C GLN A 14 -23.38 3.35 -15.67
N GLN A 15 -23.97 4.43 -16.20
CA GLN A 15 -23.25 5.67 -16.47
C GLN A 15 -22.84 6.39 -15.18
N LYS A 16 -23.72 6.46 -14.17
CA LYS A 16 -23.39 7.01 -12.85
C LYS A 16 -22.25 6.25 -12.16
N GLN A 17 -22.20 4.92 -12.29
CA GLN A 17 -21.08 4.11 -11.76
C GLN A 17 -19.76 4.33 -12.52
N LYS A 18 -19.82 4.60 -13.84
CA LYS A 18 -18.64 4.94 -14.65
C LYS A 18 -18.10 6.33 -14.33
N GLU A 19 -18.97 7.31 -14.07
CA GLU A 19 -18.57 8.66 -13.66
C GLU A 19 -17.95 8.67 -12.26
N GLN A 20 -18.48 7.90 -11.30
CA GLN A 20 -17.86 7.74 -9.98
C GLN A 20 -16.46 7.10 -10.06
N LYS A 21 -16.22 6.20 -11.02
CA LYS A 21 -14.89 5.60 -11.25
C LYS A 21 -13.90 6.54 -11.96
N LYS A 22 -14.35 7.68 -12.51
CA LYS A 22 -13.51 8.62 -13.27
C LYS A 22 -12.70 9.57 -12.38
N GLY A 23 -13.02 9.63 -11.08
CA GLY A 23 -12.26 10.36 -10.06
C GLY A 23 -11.04 9.62 -9.50
N LYS A 24 -10.40 8.72 -10.27
CA LYS A 24 -9.16 8.05 -9.84
C LYS A 24 -7.99 9.03 -9.93
N GLY A 25 -7.82 9.80 -8.85
CA GLY A 25 -6.71 10.72 -8.66
C GLY A 25 -5.38 10.03 -8.98
N LYS A 26 -4.58 10.70 -9.82
CA LYS A 26 -3.23 10.26 -10.18
C LYS A 26 -2.37 10.27 -8.92
N LEU A 27 -1.99 9.09 -8.43
CA LEU A 27 -1.13 8.94 -7.26
C LEU A 27 0.27 9.51 -7.59
N GLN A 28 0.58 10.71 -7.10
CA GLN A 28 1.94 11.26 -7.17
C GLN A 28 2.64 10.96 -5.85
N ILE A 29 3.62 10.06 -5.90
CA ILE A 29 4.53 9.76 -4.79
C ILE A 29 5.74 10.69 -4.98
N SER A 30 5.89 11.70 -4.12
CA SER A 30 7.09 12.55 -4.12
C SER A 30 8.06 12.05 -3.07
N PHE A 31 9.22 11.54 -3.50
CA PHE A 31 10.29 11.13 -2.61
C PHE A 31 11.19 12.34 -2.33
N GLY A 32 11.03 12.97 -1.15
CA GLY A 32 12.03 13.90 -0.62
C GLY A 32 13.11 13.15 0.17
N PRO A 33 14.25 13.78 0.50
CA PRO A 33 15.37 13.11 1.17
C PRO A 33 15.03 12.53 2.56
N ARG A 34 13.82 12.77 3.09
CA ARG A 34 13.32 12.16 4.33
C ARG A 34 11.79 12.01 4.46
N GLN A 35 10.96 12.31 3.45
CA GLN A 35 9.48 12.23 3.57
C GLN A 35 8.80 11.99 2.22
N ALA A 36 7.82 11.08 2.18
CA ALA A 36 6.93 10.85 1.03
C ALA A 36 5.56 11.47 1.31
N ARG A 37 5.10 12.41 0.48
CA ARG A 37 3.74 12.99 0.56
C ARG A 37 2.87 12.40 -0.55
N ALA A 38 1.73 11.82 -0.19
CA ALA A 38 0.69 11.40 -1.12
C ALA A 38 -0.63 12.09 -0.76
N ASN A 39 -1.30 12.68 -1.75
CA ASN A 39 -2.57 13.39 -1.56
C ASN A 39 -3.70 12.56 -2.17
N PHE A 40 -4.58 12.00 -1.33
CA PHE A 40 -5.95 11.65 -1.73
C PHE A 40 -6.90 12.68 -1.10
N ILE A 41 -8.15 12.74 -1.57
CA ILE A 41 -9.16 13.69 -1.07
C ILE A 41 -9.38 13.36 0.42
N GLU A 42 -9.19 14.35 1.29
CA GLU A 42 -8.57 14.23 2.64
C GLU A 42 -7.14 13.68 2.58
N LYS A 43 -6.17 14.62 2.60
CA LYS A 43 -4.74 14.30 2.61
C LYS A 43 -4.35 13.72 3.97
N ASP A 44 -4.70 12.46 4.20
CA ASP A 44 -4.21 11.73 5.36
C ASP A 44 -2.69 11.56 5.15
N THR A 45 -1.92 12.44 5.81
CA THR A 45 -0.46 12.49 5.64
C THR A 45 0.14 11.39 6.48
N LEU A 46 0.80 10.45 5.83
CA LEU A 46 1.42 9.31 6.49
C LEU A 46 2.91 9.55 6.67
N TYR A 47 3.38 9.31 7.88
CA TYR A 47 4.78 9.39 8.24
C TYR A 47 5.31 7.98 8.45
N PHE A 48 6.31 7.62 7.65
CA PHE A 48 6.98 6.33 7.72
C PHE A 48 8.19 6.43 8.63
N HIS A 49 8.22 5.63 9.68
CA HIS A 49 9.32 5.53 10.61
C HIS A 49 10.11 4.27 10.31
N THR A 50 11.33 4.46 9.85
CA THR A 50 12.24 3.38 9.45
C THR A 50 13.27 3.09 10.53
N ASP A 51 13.77 1.86 10.54
CA ASP A 51 14.96 1.50 11.31
C ASP A 51 16.28 1.86 10.59
N GLN A 52 17.39 1.45 11.19
CA GLN A 52 18.74 1.69 10.64
C GLN A 52 18.98 1.03 9.28
N LEU A 53 18.24 -0.04 8.95
CA LEU A 53 18.32 -0.73 7.66
C LEU A 53 17.33 -0.15 6.63
N GLY A 54 16.55 0.87 7.00
CA GLY A 54 15.50 1.43 6.17
C GLY A 54 14.20 0.62 6.19
N SER A 55 14.03 -0.31 7.12
CA SER A 55 12.81 -1.10 7.28
C SER A 55 11.72 -0.29 7.97
N THR A 56 10.53 -0.17 7.38
CA THR A 56 9.40 0.55 8.01
C THR A 56 8.85 -0.24 9.18
N ARG A 57 8.93 0.33 10.40
CA ARG A 57 8.40 -0.27 11.63
C ARG A 57 7.10 0.35 12.10
N LEU A 58 6.90 1.63 11.85
CA LEU A 58 5.73 2.35 12.32
C LEU A 58 5.28 3.33 11.24
N ILE A 59 3.97 3.42 11.04
CA ILE A 59 3.34 4.42 10.18
C ILE A 59 2.38 5.19 11.08
N THR A 60 2.51 6.51 11.11
CA THR A 60 1.63 7.40 11.85
C THR A 60 0.94 8.37 10.92
N ARG A 61 -0.24 8.83 11.31
CA ARG A 61 -0.97 9.91 10.64
C ARG A 61 -0.48 11.29 11.06
N ALA A 62 -1.04 12.32 10.44
CA ALA A 62 -0.76 13.72 10.77
C ALA A 62 -1.19 14.14 12.18
N ASP A 63 -2.19 13.47 12.74
CA ASP A 63 -2.68 13.67 14.11
C ASP A 63 -1.82 12.93 15.17
N GLY A 64 -0.77 12.20 14.73
CA GLY A 64 0.07 11.40 15.61
C GLY A 64 -0.51 10.03 15.97
N SER A 65 -1.72 9.69 15.48
CA SER A 65 -2.30 8.37 15.69
C SER A 65 -1.49 7.30 14.93
N VAL A 66 -1.38 6.11 15.55
CA VAL A 66 -0.72 4.97 14.91
C VAL A 66 -1.63 4.41 13.83
N TYR A 67 -1.16 4.43 12.59
CA TYR A 67 -1.84 3.81 11.47
C TYR A 67 -1.54 2.32 11.40
N GLN A 68 -0.26 1.97 11.40
CA GLN A 68 0.23 0.61 11.27
C GLN A 68 1.55 0.46 12.00
N TYR A 69 1.79 -0.70 12.59
CA TYR A 69 3.13 -1.10 13.03
C TYR A 69 3.47 -2.48 12.49
N ILE A 70 4.77 -2.71 12.29
CA ILE A 70 5.31 -3.96 11.75
C ILE A 70 6.60 -4.31 12.50
N ASN A 71 6.62 -5.50 13.08
CA ASN A 71 7.76 -6.09 13.76
C ASN A 71 8.34 -7.22 12.88
N TYR A 72 9.65 -7.16 12.66
CA TYR A 72 10.39 -8.14 11.86
C TYR A 72 11.39 -8.90 12.73
N LEU A 73 11.65 -10.16 12.39
CA LEU A 73 12.88 -10.86 12.77
C LEU A 73 14.08 -10.30 12.00
N SER A 74 15.27 -10.77 12.38
CA SER A 74 16.57 -10.37 11.81
C SER A 74 16.66 -10.48 10.29
N PHE A 75 15.90 -11.40 9.68
CA PHE A 75 15.87 -11.64 8.23
C PHE A 75 14.60 -11.13 7.54
N GLY A 76 13.82 -10.28 8.21
CA GLY A 76 12.64 -9.65 7.60
C GLY A 76 11.34 -10.42 7.76
N LYS A 77 11.32 -11.58 8.42
CA LYS A 77 10.07 -12.30 8.69
C LYS A 77 9.18 -11.46 9.60
N ILE A 78 7.95 -11.18 9.17
CA ILE A 78 6.99 -10.41 9.94
C ILE A 78 6.47 -11.27 11.09
N ILE A 79 6.73 -10.84 12.33
CA ILE A 79 6.22 -11.50 13.55
C ILE A 79 4.84 -10.94 13.89
N GLU A 80 4.71 -9.63 13.75
CA GLU A 80 3.51 -8.91 14.13
C GLU A 80 3.33 -7.74 13.17
N GLY A 81 2.15 -7.64 12.57
CA GLY A 81 1.81 -6.54 11.68
C GLY A 81 0.34 -6.23 11.81
N LYS A 82 0.01 -5.06 12.38
CA LYS A 82 -1.38 -4.67 12.60
C LYS A 82 -1.64 -3.29 12.02
N VAL A 83 -2.69 -3.21 11.22
CA VAL A 83 -3.29 -1.95 10.79
C VAL A 83 -4.37 -1.58 11.81
N ILE A 84 -4.24 -0.40 12.42
CA ILE A 84 -5.11 0.07 13.50
C ILE A 84 -6.13 1.08 12.96
N GLY A 85 -5.80 1.81 11.89
CA GLY A 85 -6.68 2.80 11.28
C GLY A 85 -7.66 2.24 10.23
N PRO A 86 -8.61 3.06 9.74
CA PRO A 86 -9.40 2.74 8.55
C PRO A 86 -8.49 2.31 7.40
N GLU A 87 -8.91 1.29 6.64
CA GLU A 87 -8.10 0.73 5.56
C GLU A 87 -7.70 1.81 4.57
N LEU A 88 -6.41 2.19 4.56
CA LEU A 88 -5.85 2.82 3.37
C LEU A 88 -6.04 1.87 2.19
N PRO A 89 -6.12 2.40 0.98
CA PRO A 89 -6.14 1.56 -0.19
C PRO A 89 -4.93 0.61 -0.18
N PHE A 90 -5.20 -0.66 -0.50
CA PHE A 90 -4.30 -1.82 -0.40
C PHE A 90 -2.87 -1.56 -0.89
N PHE A 91 -2.68 -0.66 -1.86
CA PHE A 91 -1.37 -0.30 -2.42
C PHE A 91 -0.45 0.49 -1.47
N ALA A 92 -0.98 1.11 -0.42
CA ALA A 92 -0.20 1.83 0.58
C ALA A 92 0.19 0.91 1.75
N GLN A 93 -0.60 -0.13 1.99
CA GLN A 93 -0.25 -1.17 2.94
C GLN A 93 0.90 -2.01 2.36
N PHE A 94 1.99 -2.14 3.12
CA PHE A 94 3.17 -2.97 2.81
C PHE A 94 4.08 -2.50 1.67
N LYS A 95 3.86 -1.28 1.16
CA LYS A 95 4.84 -0.61 0.30
C LYS A 95 5.99 -0.11 1.16
N ASN A 96 7.23 -0.46 0.79
CA ASN A 96 8.47 -0.13 1.51
C ASN A 96 8.53 -0.71 2.94
N THR A 97 8.51 -2.04 3.07
CA THR A 97 8.55 -2.76 4.35
C THR A 97 9.99 -3.07 4.76
N TYR A 98 10.44 -4.31 4.69
CA TYR A 98 11.79 -4.71 5.13
C TYR A 98 12.86 -4.16 4.18
N THR A 99 13.86 -3.47 4.72
CA THR A 99 14.91 -2.75 3.97
C THR A 99 14.37 -1.83 2.85
N GLY A 100 13.15 -1.33 3.03
CA GLY A 100 12.48 -0.47 2.04
C GLY A 100 11.96 -1.19 0.80
N GLN A 101 11.95 -2.53 0.76
CA GLN A 101 11.44 -3.29 -0.39
C GLN A 101 9.94 -3.54 -0.30
N GLU A 102 9.33 -3.86 -1.43
CA GLU A 102 7.92 -4.24 -1.50
C GLU A 102 7.75 -5.70 -1.04
N TYR A 103 6.82 -5.93 -0.12
CA TYR A 103 6.47 -7.26 0.36
C TYR A 103 5.20 -7.73 -0.36
N ASP A 104 5.32 -8.82 -1.10
CA ASP A 104 4.17 -9.46 -1.72
C ASP A 104 3.57 -10.47 -0.73
N ARG A 105 2.41 -10.12 -0.17
CA ARG A 105 1.68 -10.98 0.77
C ARG A 105 1.21 -12.29 0.15
N SER A 106 1.01 -12.35 -1.16
CA SER A 106 0.51 -13.55 -1.82
C SER A 106 1.57 -14.63 -1.94
N THR A 107 2.83 -14.23 -2.11
CA THR A 107 3.98 -15.13 -2.24
C THR A 107 4.82 -15.23 -0.97
N GLY A 108 4.74 -14.25 -0.08
CA GLY A 108 5.59 -14.15 1.11
C GLY A 108 7.01 -13.65 0.80
N LEU A 109 7.22 -13.05 -0.38
CA LEU A 109 8.54 -12.67 -0.87
C LEU A 109 8.72 -11.15 -0.92
N TYR A 110 9.96 -10.73 -0.76
CA TYR A 110 10.38 -9.35 -0.99
C TYR A 110 10.94 -9.18 -2.38
N PHE A 111 10.48 -8.15 -3.09
CA PHE A 111 10.96 -7.85 -4.43
C PHE A 111 12.11 -6.82 -4.39
N TYR A 112 13.32 -7.27 -4.72
CA TYR A 112 14.55 -6.45 -4.82
C TYR A 112 14.87 -6.09 -6.27
N GLN A 113 13.84 -5.73 -7.06
CA GLN A 113 13.91 -5.32 -8.47
C GLN A 113 14.34 -6.42 -9.46
N SER A 114 15.46 -7.09 -9.24
CA SER A 114 15.95 -8.18 -10.10
C SER A 114 15.74 -9.57 -9.50
N ARG A 115 15.60 -9.65 -8.18
CA ARG A 115 15.50 -10.92 -7.44
C ARG A 115 14.40 -10.87 -6.39
N PHE A 116 13.89 -12.06 -6.07
CA PHE A 116 12.99 -12.27 -4.94
C PHE A 116 13.77 -12.79 -3.74
N TYR A 117 13.54 -12.19 -2.58
CA TYR A 117 14.14 -12.55 -1.31
C TYR A 117 13.08 -13.21 -0.43
N ASP A 118 13.44 -14.37 0.11
CA ASP A 118 12.61 -15.10 1.05
C ASP A 118 13.12 -14.85 2.47
N ALA A 119 12.26 -14.23 3.29
CA ALA A 119 12.57 -13.87 4.66
C ALA A 119 12.41 -15.02 5.66
N ASP A 120 11.74 -16.11 5.29
CA ASP A 120 11.64 -17.31 6.13
C ASP A 120 12.97 -18.06 6.18
N ILE A 121 13.67 -18.14 5.04
CA ILE A 121 14.99 -18.77 4.93
C ILE A 121 16.14 -17.76 4.93
N GLY A 122 15.84 -16.47 4.84
CA GLY A 122 16.81 -15.38 4.93
C GLY A 122 17.74 -15.24 3.72
N ARG A 123 17.30 -15.64 2.51
CA ARG A 123 18.14 -15.59 1.29
C ARG A 123 17.33 -15.33 0.01
N PHE A 124 18.02 -14.96 -1.05
CA PHE A 124 17.43 -14.91 -2.40
C PHE A 124 17.08 -16.31 -2.90
N ILE A 125 15.97 -16.41 -3.64
CA ILE A 125 15.52 -17.66 -4.26
C ILE A 125 16.24 -17.96 -5.58
N SER A 126 16.98 -16.99 -6.13
CA SER A 126 17.79 -17.13 -7.33
C SER A 126 19.26 -16.90 -7.01
N ALA A 127 20.14 -17.49 -7.83
CA ALA A 127 21.55 -17.14 -7.85
C ALA A 127 21.74 -15.67 -8.29
N ASP A 128 22.92 -15.14 -8.02
CA ASP A 128 23.38 -13.86 -8.59
C ASP A 128 23.72 -14.01 -10.07
#